data_AF-A0AB73PA77-F1
#
_entry.id   AF-A0AB73PA77-F1
#
_cell.length_a   1.000
_cell.length_b   1.000
_cell.length_c   1.000
_cell.angle_alpha   90.00
_cell.angle_beta   90.00
_cell.angle_gamma   90.00
#
_symmetry.space_group_name_H-M   'P 1'
#
loop_
_entity.id
_entity.type
_entity.pdbx_description
1 polymer ?
#
loop_
_entity_poly.entity_id
_entity_poly.type
_entity_poly.pdbx_seq_one_letter_code
_entity_poly.pdbx_strand_id
1 'polypeptide(L)'
;MPKYAPHVYSEQVQIATLEHWVSLLDGQERVRIELDDGSMISGTVAVRPSLQTYLDEHDNEGLNGQLRLDLLDASQEPQWIWMDRIVAVHPLLLGADPQVMP
;
A
#
# COMPACT_ATOMS: atom_id res chain seq x y z
N MET A 1 13.19 -12.99 -14.60
CA MET A 1 12.05 -13.81 -14.13
C MET A 1 10.84 -12.89 -14.09
N PRO A 2 9.68 -13.29 -14.66
CA PRO A 2 8.46 -12.50 -14.57
C PRO A 2 8.05 -12.33 -13.10
N LYS A 3 7.48 -11.17 -12.77
CA LYS A 3 6.91 -10.91 -11.44
C LYS A 3 5.44 -11.28 -11.48
N TYR A 4 4.97 -11.96 -10.44
CA TYR A 4 3.58 -12.37 -10.34
C TYR A 4 2.86 -11.53 -9.28
N ALA A 5 1.62 -11.15 -9.58
CA ALA A 5 0.72 -10.45 -8.66
C ALA A 5 -0.65 -11.13 -8.69
N PRO A 6 -1.42 -11.12 -7.58
CA PRO A 6 -2.78 -11.67 -7.58
C PRO A 6 -3.69 -10.96 -8.59
N HIS A 7 -3.53 -9.64 -8.73
CA HIS A 7 -4.27 -8.82 -9.68
C HIS A 7 -3.32 -7.87 -10.42
N VAL A 8 -3.67 -7.58 -11.68
CA VAL A 8 -2.96 -6.63 -12.53
C VAL A 8 -3.95 -5.71 -13.22
N TYR A 9 -3.53 -4.49 -13.50
CA TYR A 9 -4.40 -3.47 -14.07
C TYR A 9 -3.77 -2.89 -15.34
N SER A 10 -4.53 -2.88 -16.42
CA SER A 10 -4.12 -2.34 -17.73
C SER A 10 -4.93 -1.12 -18.15
N GLU A 11 -6.07 -0.86 -17.51
CA GLU A 11 -6.92 0.29 -17.82
C GLU A 11 -6.34 1.58 -17.24
N GLN A 12 -6.35 2.64 -18.05
CA GLN A 12 -5.74 3.94 -17.69
C GLN A 12 -6.32 4.54 -16.40
N VAL A 13 -7.63 4.35 -16.15
CA VAL A 13 -8.30 4.85 -14.94
C VAL A 13 -7.82 4.15 -13.67
N GLN A 14 -7.54 2.85 -13.76
CA GLN A 14 -7.04 2.05 -12.64
C GLN A 14 -5.58 2.37 -12.39
N ILE A 15 -4.78 2.47 -13.46
CA ILE A 15 -3.37 2.89 -13.37
C ILE A 15 -3.26 4.27 -12.72
N ALA A 16 -4.07 5.25 -13.15
CA ALA A 16 -4.07 6.58 -12.54
C ALA A 16 -4.41 6.56 -11.04
N THR A 17 -5.28 5.64 -10.60
CA THR A 17 -5.57 5.45 -9.18
C THR A 17 -4.35 4.91 -8.43
N LEU A 18 -3.65 3.93 -9.00
CA LEU A 18 -2.41 3.41 -8.41
C LEU A 18 -1.30 4.47 -8.38
N GLU A 19 -1.14 5.27 -9.44
CA GLU A 19 -0.18 6.38 -9.48
C GLU A 19 -0.49 7.44 -8.42
N HIS A 20 -1.79 7.72 -8.19
CA HIS A 20 -2.21 8.62 -7.11
C HIS A 20 -1.75 8.12 -5.74
N TRP A 21 -1.91 6.81 -5.46
CA TRP A 21 -1.39 6.22 -4.23
C TRP A 21 0.13 6.32 -4.11
N VAL A 22 0.88 6.11 -5.20
CA VAL A 22 2.35 6.30 -5.19
C VAL A 22 2.69 7.73 -4.77
N SER A 23 2.01 8.72 -5.34
CA SER A 23 2.25 10.13 -5.00
C SER A 23 1.94 10.46 -3.54
N LEU A 24 0.89 9.88 -2.96
CA LEU A 24 0.53 10.10 -1.55
C LEU A 24 1.51 9.43 -0.58
N LEU A 25 2.12 8.31 -0.98
CA LEU A 25 3.00 7.50 -0.14
C LEU A 25 4.50 7.83 -0.32
N ASP A 26 4.85 8.81 -1.15
CA ASP A 26 6.24 9.21 -1.43
C ASP A 26 6.94 9.87 -0.22
N GLY A 27 6.17 10.41 0.74
CA GLY A 27 6.67 11.28 1.81
C GLY A 27 7.49 10.62 2.93
N GLN A 28 7.70 9.30 2.95
CA GLN A 28 8.30 8.60 4.11
C GLN A 28 7.61 8.94 5.45
N GLU A 29 6.28 9.03 5.44
CA GLU A 29 5.50 9.43 6.62
C GLU A 29 4.80 8.24 7.29
N ARG A 30 4.34 8.44 8.53
CA ARG A 30 3.42 7.51 9.19
C ARG A 30 2.07 7.64 8.52
N VAL A 31 1.48 6.53 8.13
CA VAL A 31 0.19 6.48 7.44
C VAL A 31 -0.70 5.41 8.03
N ARG A 32 -2.00 5.67 7.97
CA ARG A 32 -3.05 4.71 8.20
C ARG A 32 -3.67 4.36 6.87
N ILE A 33 -3.71 3.08 6.56
CA ILE A 33 -4.22 2.52 5.32
C ILE A 33 -5.48 1.73 5.63
N GLU A 34 -6.53 2.00 4.87
CA GLU A 34 -7.73 1.18 4.83
C GLU A 34 -7.64 0.22 3.64
N LEU A 35 -7.89 -1.06 3.90
CA LEU A 35 -7.93 -2.11 2.89
C LEU A 35 -9.35 -2.40 2.43
N ASP A 36 -9.48 -3.04 1.26
CA ASP A 36 -10.75 -3.48 0.67
C ASP A 36 -11.57 -4.42 1.58
N ASP A 37 -10.92 -5.13 2.50
CA ASP A 37 -11.56 -6.02 3.46
C ASP A 37 -12.05 -5.29 4.74
N GLY A 38 -11.88 -3.96 4.80
CA GLY A 38 -12.22 -3.11 5.93
C GLY A 38 -11.16 -3.09 7.03
N SER A 39 -10.03 -3.79 6.86
CA SER A 39 -8.93 -3.76 7.81
C SER A 39 -8.20 -2.43 7.76
N MET A 40 -7.78 -1.95 8.94
CA MET A 40 -7.02 -0.72 9.09
C MET A 40 -5.60 -1.03 9.56
N ILE A 41 -4.60 -0.61 8.78
CA ILE A 41 -3.19 -0.84 9.08
C ILE A 41 -2.52 0.51 9.27
N SER A 42 -1.88 0.69 10.43
CA SER A 42 -1.09 1.88 10.73
C SER A 42 0.39 1.53 10.74
N GLY A 43 1.18 2.21 9.92
CA GLY A 43 2.59 1.91 9.73
C GLY A 43 3.40 3.11 9.32
N THR A 44 4.72 2.96 9.32
CA THR A 44 5.63 3.89 8.64
C THR A 44 5.93 3.35 7.26
N VAL A 45 5.88 4.20 6.23
CA VAL A 45 6.28 3.79 4.87
C VAL A 45 7.78 3.52 4.84
N ALA A 46 8.14 2.23 4.86
CA ALA A 46 9.53 1.77 4.89
C ALA A 46 10.13 1.75 3.49
N VAL A 47 9.34 1.32 2.51
CA VAL A 47 9.71 1.31 1.09
C VAL A 47 8.60 1.96 0.28
N ARG A 48 8.99 2.98 -0.50
CA ARG A 48 8.08 3.67 -1.40
C ARG A 48 7.52 2.70 -2.42
N PRO A 49 6.19 2.70 -2.63
CA PRO A 49 5.59 1.85 -3.64
C PRO A 49 5.99 2.33 -5.03
N SER A 50 6.13 1.39 -5.96
CA SER A 50 6.39 1.67 -7.37
C SER A 50 5.56 0.76 -8.25
N LEU A 51 4.98 1.32 -9.32
CA LEU A 51 4.24 0.55 -10.30
C LEU A 51 5.23 -0.19 -11.19
N GLN A 52 5.00 -1.49 -11.34
CA GLN A 52 5.82 -2.37 -12.16
C GLN A 52 4.91 -3.30 -12.93
N THR A 53 5.43 -3.88 -14.00
CA THR A 53 4.73 -4.90 -14.76
C THR A 53 4.72 -6.21 -13.98
N TYR A 54 3.53 -6.79 -13.86
CA TYR A 54 3.27 -8.10 -13.26
C TYR A 54 2.44 -8.95 -14.22
N LEU A 55 2.50 -10.26 -14.01
CA LEU A 55 1.57 -11.23 -14.58
C LEU A 55 0.61 -11.72 -13.51
N ASP A 56 -0.67 -11.87 -13.84
CA ASP A 56 -1.64 -12.52 -12.95
C ASP A 56 -1.64 -14.05 -13.11
N GLU A 57 -2.53 -14.73 -12.37
CA GLU A 57 -2.68 -16.20 -12.42
C GLU A 57 -3.20 -16.72 -13.78
N HIS A 58 -3.69 -15.84 -14.66
CA HIS A 58 -4.18 -16.16 -15.99
C HIS A 58 -3.19 -15.74 -17.09
N ASP A 59 -1.94 -15.41 -16.73
CA ASP A 59 -0.91 -14.87 -17.62
C ASP A 59 -1.29 -13.54 -18.30
N ASN A 60 -2.22 -12.77 -17.72
CA ASN A 60 -2.48 -11.41 -18.18
C ASN A 60 -1.37 -10.47 -17.70
N GLU A 61 -0.92 -9.59 -18.58
CA GLU A 61 0.07 -8.56 -18.25
C GLU A 61 -0.61 -7.25 -17.86
N GLY A 62 -0.15 -6.66 -16.76
CA GLY A 62 -0.59 -5.34 -16.35
C GLY A 62 0.32 -4.72 -15.29
N LEU A 63 -0.11 -3.59 -14.75
CA LEU A 63 0.60 -2.86 -13.71
C LEU A 63 0.00 -3.14 -12.34
N ASN A 64 0.87 -3.27 -11.35
CA ASN A 64 0.52 -3.21 -9.93
C ASN A 64 1.75 -2.70 -9.15
N GLY A 65 1.62 -2.54 -7.85
CA GLY A 65 2.71 -2.17 -6.96
C GLY A 65 2.55 -2.79 -5.59
N GLN A 66 3.64 -2.84 -4.85
CA GLN A 66 3.65 -3.26 -3.46
C GLN A 66 4.18 -2.13 -2.59
N LEU A 67 3.48 -1.88 -1.50
CA LEU A 67 3.88 -1.01 -0.42
C LEU A 67 4.46 -1.86 0.71
N ARG A 68 5.58 -1.42 1.28
CA ARG A 68 6.05 -1.96 2.56
C ARG A 68 5.81 -0.95 3.66
N LEU A 69 5.01 -1.36 4.63
CA LEU A 69 4.84 -0.66 5.89
C LEU A 69 5.62 -1.39 6.98
N ASP A 70 6.36 -0.65 7.80
CA ASP A 70 6.81 -1.17 9.10
C ASP A 70 5.74 -0.80 10.13
N LEU A 71 5.12 -1.81 10.75
CA LEU A 71 3.99 -1.62 11.65
C LEU A 71 4.37 -0.78 12.88
N LEU A 72 3.38 -0.05 13.41
CA LEU A 72 3.54 0.76 14.62
C LEU A 72 3.18 0.03 15.91
N ASP A 73 2.89 -1.28 15.82
CA ASP A 73 2.60 -2.12 16.97
C ASP A 73 3.88 -2.58 17.70
N ALA A 74 3.72 -3.44 18.71
CA ALA A 74 4.84 -3.93 19.50
C ALA A 74 5.80 -4.84 18.73
N SER A 75 5.35 -5.45 17.62
CA SER A 75 6.20 -6.33 16.81
C SER A 75 7.04 -5.55 15.81
N GLN A 76 6.56 -4.37 15.38
CA GLN A 76 7.18 -3.54 14.33
C GLN A 76 7.51 -4.35 13.08
N GLU A 77 6.71 -5.38 12.80
CA GLU A 77 7.01 -6.29 11.71
C GLU A 77 6.76 -5.61 10.35
N PRO A 78 7.60 -5.91 9.34
CA PRO A 78 7.41 -5.40 8.00
C PRO A 78 6.22 -6.10 7.34
N GLN A 79 5.23 -5.32 6.92
CA GLN A 79 4.06 -5.80 6.19
C GLN A 79 4.10 -5.32 4.74
N TRP A 80 4.02 -6.28 3.82
CA TRP A 80 3.87 -6.02 2.39
C TRP A 80 2.39 -6.03 2.01
N ILE A 81 1.95 -4.96 1.34
CA ILE A 81 0.55 -4.74 0.96
C ILE A 81 0.52 -4.43 -0.53
N TRP A 82 -0.40 -5.05 -1.25
CA TRP A 82 -0.66 -4.72 -2.64
C TRP A 82 -1.42 -3.41 -2.76
N MET A 83 -1.01 -2.55 -3.69
CA MET A 83 -1.59 -1.21 -3.82
C MET A 83 -3.07 -1.23 -4.23
N ASP A 84 -3.49 -2.25 -4.95
CA ASP A 84 -4.88 -2.37 -5.39
C ASP A 84 -5.86 -2.73 -4.27
N ARG A 85 -5.33 -3.23 -3.14
CA ARG A 85 -6.12 -3.45 -1.93
C ARG A 85 -6.39 -2.17 -1.16
N ILE A 86 -5.67 -1.09 -1.46
CA ILE A 86 -5.79 0.19 -0.74
C ILE A 86 -7.04 0.92 -1.21
N VAL A 87 -7.96 1.19 -0.29
CA VAL A 87 -9.15 2.00 -0.56
C VAL A 87 -9.01 3.43 -0.04
N ALA A 88 -8.22 3.64 1.02
CA ALA A 88 -7.93 4.97 1.54
C ALA A 88 -6.56 5.04 2.22
N VAL A 89 -5.93 6.22 2.14
CA VAL A 89 -4.67 6.54 2.84
C VAL A 89 -4.88 7.82 3.63
N HIS A 90 -4.60 7.74 4.93
CA HIS A 90 -4.68 8.86 5.85
C HIS A 90 -3.32 9.13 6.49
N PRO A 91 -2.79 10.36 6.40
CA PRO A 91 -1.58 10.73 7.14
C PRO A 91 -1.80 10.57 8.65
N LEU A 92 -0.86 9.94 9.33
CA LEU A 92 -0.81 9.87 10.80
C LEU A 92 0.19 10.90 11.30
N LEU A 93 -0.33 12.00 11.83
CA LEU A 93 0.51 13.00 12.50
C LEU A 93 1.14 12.41 13.76
N LEU A 94 2.43 12.70 13.96
CA LEU A 94 3.16 12.31 15.17
C LEU A 94 2.44 12.88 16.40
N GLY A 95 1.94 12.01 17.29
CA GLY A 95 1.16 12.39 18.48
C GLY A 95 -0.34 12.07 18.41
N ALA A 96 -0.85 11.60 17.27
CA ALA A 96 -2.21 11.06 17.12
C ALA A 96 -2.26 9.53 17.29
N ASP A 97 -1.40 8.97 18.15
CA ASP A 97 -1.39 7.54 18.45
C ASP A 97 -2.68 7.18 19.23
N PRO A 98 -3.57 6.31 18.71
CA PRO A 98 -4.81 5.93 19.39
C PRO A 98 -4.58 5.05 20.64
N GLN A 99 -3.33 4.89 21.09
CA GLN A 99 -2.93 4.06 22.24
C GLN A 99 -2.54 4.85 23.48
N VAL A 100 -2.79 6.17 23.52
CA VAL A 100 -2.66 6.95 24.75
C VAL A 100 -4.03 7.45 25.20
N MET A 101 -4.90 6.52 25.61
CA MET A 101 -5.96 6.84 26.57
C MET A 101 -5.57 6.22 27.91
N PRO A 102 -5.54 7.00 29.00
CA PRO A 102 -5.07 6.57 30.32
C PRO A 102 -5.99 5.53 31.00
#